data_AF-A0A8H6RIV8-F1
#
_entry.id   AF-A0A8H6RIV8-F1
#
_cell.length_a   1.000
_cell.length_b   1.000
_cell.length_c   1.000
_cell.angle_alpha   90.00
_cell.angle_beta   90.00
_cell.angle_gamma   90.00
#
_symmetry.space_group_name_H-M   'P 1'
#
loop_
_entity.id
_entity.type
_entity.pdbx_description
1 polymer ?
#
loop_
_entity_poly.entity_id
_entity_poly.type
_entity_poly.pdbx_seq_one_letter_code
_entity_poly.pdbx_strand_id
1 'polypeptide(L)'
;MSLVKLAVTHIAPVFIVTSPVTSYADQIWSMNKARSSAGFSLDVPLIMLVASILKVFFWFGDRYDFPLLIQASIMIFVQLLLLRVALLYRPPFGAQHSLNKPFQGADQTDSGIPRPYNFWQWRPQKPYWQFVAYYTVVLAILQLLIGSNTAYIALQGYVALSVEAILPIPQILENERLRSSKGFRLSVLINWLVGDAFKMTYFFLSEGSVPWAFKLCGLFQAACDCYLGVQYLKYGDGDPATLEMDEKNPRLA
;
A
#
# COMPACT_ATOMS: atom_id res chain seq x y z
N MET A 1 27.53 18.64 -5.35
CA MET A 1 27.77 17.75 -4.18
C MET A 1 27.12 18.25 -2.89
N SER A 2 27.15 19.55 -2.54
CA SER A 2 26.54 20.06 -1.29
C SER A 2 25.01 19.88 -1.20
N LEU A 3 24.27 20.24 -2.25
CA LEU A 3 22.78 20.14 -2.26
C LEU A 3 22.27 18.70 -2.22
N VAL A 4 22.90 17.79 -2.98
CA VAL A 4 22.53 16.36 -2.97
C VAL A 4 22.81 15.75 -1.59
N LYS A 5 23.95 16.09 -0.98
CA LYS A 5 24.27 15.63 0.37
C LYS A 5 23.24 16.15 1.38
N LEU A 6 22.91 17.45 1.36
CA LEU A 6 21.89 18.05 2.21
C LEU A 6 20.52 17.35 2.06
N ALA A 7 20.10 17.11 0.82
CA ALA A 7 18.84 16.44 0.53
C ALA A 7 18.81 15.00 1.07
N VAL A 8 19.88 14.24 0.88
CA VAL A 8 20.01 12.85 1.36
C VAL A 8 20.09 12.78 2.89
N THR A 9 20.84 13.67 3.53
CA THR A 9 21.12 13.57 4.98
C THR A 9 20.04 14.16 5.86
N HIS A 10 19.33 15.20 5.39
CA HIS A 10 18.36 15.92 6.23
C HIS A 10 16.93 15.87 5.70
N ILE A 11 16.72 15.93 4.39
CA ILE A 11 15.37 16.04 3.82
C ILE A 11 14.75 14.64 3.64
N ALA A 12 15.47 13.73 3.02
CA ALA A 12 14.97 12.39 2.71
C ALA A 12 14.53 11.59 3.96
N PRO A 13 15.27 11.58 5.08
CA PRO A 13 14.84 10.85 6.27
C PRO A 13 13.55 11.42 6.87
N VAL A 14 13.45 12.76 6.95
CA VAL A 14 12.26 13.44 7.47
C VAL A 14 11.05 13.15 6.58
N PHE A 15 11.23 13.25 5.26
CA PHE A 15 10.18 12.93 4.29
C PHE A 15 9.73 11.47 4.43
N ILE A 16 10.67 10.52 4.46
CA ILE A 16 10.38 9.08 4.58
C ILE A 16 9.58 8.82 5.85
N VAL A 17 10.04 9.34 7.00
CA VAL A 17 9.38 9.16 8.30
C VAL A 17 7.98 9.78 8.34
N THR A 18 7.78 10.95 7.73
CA THR A 18 6.49 11.67 7.77
C THR A 18 5.52 11.26 6.65
N SER A 19 6.02 10.63 5.60
CA SER A 19 5.24 10.18 4.43
C SER A 19 3.99 9.35 4.76
N PRO A 20 3.96 8.44 5.75
CA PRO A 20 2.75 7.71 6.08
C PRO A 20 1.67 8.65 6.60
N VAL A 21 2.04 9.61 7.45
CA VAL A 21 1.10 10.57 8.02
C VAL A 21 0.53 11.43 6.91
N THR A 22 1.36 12.02 6.06
CA THR A 22 0.90 12.91 4.99
C THR A 22 0.04 12.18 3.95
N SER A 23 0.40 10.95 3.60
CA SER A 23 -0.32 10.17 2.56
C SER A 23 -1.74 9.75 2.97
N TYR A 24 -1.96 9.52 4.27
CA TYR A 24 -3.23 8.97 4.78
C TYR A 24 -4.02 9.96 5.65
N ALA A 25 -3.42 11.06 6.12
CA ALA A 25 -4.12 12.07 6.93
C ALA A 25 -5.36 12.61 6.22
N ASP A 26 -5.24 12.98 4.94
CA ASP A 26 -6.36 13.49 4.15
C ASP A 26 -7.47 12.45 3.99
N GLN A 27 -7.11 11.17 3.86
CA GLN A 27 -8.08 10.08 3.74
C GLN A 27 -8.84 9.86 5.06
N ILE A 28 -8.11 9.84 6.18
CA ILE A 28 -8.69 9.74 7.52
C ILE A 28 -9.62 10.93 7.78
N TRP A 29 -9.16 12.14 7.50
CA TRP A 29 -9.93 13.36 7.70
C TRP A 29 -11.17 13.39 6.82
N SER A 30 -11.04 13.05 5.54
CA SER A 30 -12.16 12.98 4.59
C SER A 30 -13.24 12.01 5.04
N MET A 31 -12.87 10.77 5.43
CA MET A 31 -13.83 9.78 5.92
C MET A 31 -14.50 10.20 7.23
N ASN A 32 -13.74 10.81 8.14
CA ASN A 32 -14.29 11.29 9.41
C ASN A 32 -15.25 12.46 9.21
N LYS A 33 -14.92 13.40 8.31
CA LYS A 33 -15.77 14.55 7.96
C LYS A 33 -17.04 14.10 7.23
N ALA A 34 -16.91 13.20 6.25
CA ALA A 34 -18.02 12.67 5.48
C ALA A 34 -18.88 11.66 6.26
N ARG A 35 -18.40 11.18 7.42
CA ARG A 35 -19.00 10.09 8.20
C ARG A 35 -19.28 8.84 7.34
N SER A 36 -18.43 8.63 6.33
CA SER A 36 -18.58 7.55 5.37
C SER A 36 -17.20 7.13 4.85
N SER A 37 -16.97 5.82 4.79
CA SER A 37 -15.80 5.21 4.14
C SER A 37 -16.15 4.65 2.74
N ALA A 38 -17.26 5.11 2.14
CA ALA A 38 -17.68 4.60 0.83
C ALA A 38 -16.63 4.97 -0.24
N GLY A 39 -16.31 4.03 -1.14
CA GLY A 39 -15.24 4.18 -2.13
C GLY A 39 -13.82 3.90 -1.62
N PHE A 40 -13.61 3.73 -0.31
CA PHE A 40 -12.30 3.37 0.26
C PHE A 40 -12.08 1.84 0.26
N SER A 41 -10.87 1.41 -0.14
CA SER A 41 -10.47 0.00 -0.08
C SER A 41 -9.80 -0.32 1.26
N LEU A 42 -10.31 -1.34 1.95
CA LEU A 42 -9.72 -1.82 3.20
C LEU A 42 -8.43 -2.60 2.97
N ASP A 43 -8.17 -3.06 1.74
CA ASP A 43 -6.96 -3.80 1.40
C ASP A 43 -5.69 -2.93 1.54
N VAL A 44 -5.82 -1.61 1.39
CA VAL A 44 -4.71 -0.68 1.60
C VAL A 44 -4.17 -0.77 3.04
N PRO A 45 -4.99 -0.61 4.10
CA PRO A 45 -4.57 -0.89 5.46
C PRO A 45 -4.01 -2.30 5.68
N LEU A 46 -4.57 -3.34 5.06
CA LEU A 46 -4.08 -4.70 5.19
C LEU A 46 -2.62 -4.82 4.74
N ILE A 47 -2.36 -4.45 3.47
CA ILE A 47 -1.05 -4.57 2.83
C ILE A 47 -0.01 -3.79 3.64
N MET A 48 -0.34 -2.56 4.00
CA MET A 48 0.59 -1.67 4.71
C MET A 48 0.84 -2.12 6.16
N LEU A 49 -0.15 -2.68 6.86
CA LEU A 49 0.03 -3.26 8.21
C LEU A 49 0.92 -4.50 8.15
N VAL A 50 0.61 -5.44 7.25
CA VAL A 50 1.37 -6.69 7.09
C VAL A 50 2.84 -6.38 6.77
N ALA A 51 3.09 -5.52 5.78
CA ALA A 51 4.45 -5.12 5.39
C ALA A 51 5.20 -4.41 6.54
N SER A 52 4.55 -3.49 7.24
CA SER A 52 5.20 -2.66 8.27
C SER A 52 5.47 -3.43 9.56
N ILE A 53 4.57 -4.32 9.97
CA ILE A 53 4.81 -5.21 11.12
C ILE A 53 5.99 -6.14 10.81
N LEU A 54 6.05 -6.77 9.63
CA LEU A 54 7.20 -7.58 9.23
C LEU A 54 8.50 -6.79 9.22
N LYS A 55 8.50 -5.55 8.73
CA LYS A 55 9.68 -4.68 8.73
C LYS A 55 10.20 -4.45 10.16
N VAL A 56 9.31 -4.18 11.13
CA VAL A 56 9.70 -4.05 12.55
C VAL A 56 10.33 -5.34 13.08
N PHE A 57 9.77 -6.52 12.77
CA PHE A 57 10.39 -7.79 13.16
C PHE A 57 11.71 -8.06 12.43
N PHE A 58 11.80 -7.72 11.14
CA PHE A 58 13.01 -7.82 10.34
C PHE A 58 14.15 -7.02 10.97
N TRP A 59 13.86 -5.82 11.49
CA TRP A 59 14.86 -4.99 12.16
C TRP A 59 15.50 -5.67 13.38
N PHE A 60 14.76 -6.50 14.12
CA PHE A 60 15.34 -7.25 15.24
C PHE A 60 16.37 -8.30 14.80
N GLY A 61 16.22 -8.85 13.59
CA GLY A 61 17.16 -9.81 13.00
C GLY A 61 18.31 -9.15 12.24
N ASP A 62 18.03 -8.10 11.47
CA ASP A 62 19.01 -7.33 10.69
C ASP A 62 18.76 -5.82 10.87
N ARG A 63 19.67 -5.16 11.60
CA ARG A 63 19.51 -3.78 12.07
C ARG A 63 19.76 -2.79 10.94
N TYR A 64 18.74 -2.55 10.14
CA TYR A 64 18.74 -1.50 9.13
C TYR A 64 18.52 -0.11 9.73
N ASP A 65 18.75 0.92 8.92
CA ASP A 65 18.68 2.34 9.30
C ASP A 65 17.43 2.76 10.10
N PHE A 66 17.64 3.52 11.17
CA PHE A 66 16.58 3.99 12.08
C PHE A 66 15.44 4.77 11.41
N PRO A 67 15.66 5.68 10.44
CA PRO A 67 14.56 6.35 9.73
C PRO A 67 13.55 5.38 9.12
N LEU A 68 14.01 4.24 8.59
CA LEU A 68 13.15 3.21 8.01
C LEU A 68 12.37 2.45 9.08
N LEU A 69 12.95 2.23 10.27
CA LEU A 69 12.26 1.62 11.40
C LEU A 69 11.17 2.54 11.94
N ILE A 70 11.49 3.83 12.09
CA ILE A 70 10.53 4.86 12.53
C ILE A 70 9.41 4.96 11.50
N GLN A 71 9.72 4.97 10.20
CA GLN A 71 8.74 4.98 9.12
C GLN A 71 7.80 3.77 9.19
N ALA A 72 8.33 2.56 9.38
CA ALA A 72 7.49 1.36 9.56
C ALA A 72 6.60 1.46 10.81
N SER A 73 7.14 1.95 11.93
CA SER A 73 6.40 2.11 13.19
C SER A 73 5.26 3.14 13.08
N ILE A 74 5.53 4.29 12.46
CA ILE A 74 4.51 5.31 12.17
C ILE A 74 3.47 4.77 11.20
N MET A 75 3.90 4.04 10.16
CA MET A 75 2.97 3.40 9.23
C MET A 75 2.01 2.46 9.95
N ILE A 76 2.47 1.61 10.88
CA ILE A 76 1.58 0.76 11.68
C ILE A 76 0.53 1.61 12.40
N PHE A 77 0.95 2.65 13.12
CA PHE A 77 0.03 3.51 13.86
C PHE A 77 -1.01 4.18 12.95
N VAL A 78 -0.57 4.81 11.86
CA VAL A 78 -1.45 5.48 10.89
C VAL A 78 -2.44 4.49 10.27
N GLN A 79 -2.00 3.29 9.93
CA GLN A 79 -2.87 2.29 9.31
C GLN A 79 -3.87 1.68 10.30
N LEU A 80 -3.52 1.53 11.58
CA LEU A 80 -4.48 1.16 12.62
C LEU A 80 -5.57 2.24 12.77
N LEU A 81 -5.19 3.53 12.75
CA LEU A 81 -6.15 4.63 12.79
C LEU A 81 -7.03 4.66 11.53
N LEU A 82 -6.43 4.54 10.35
CA LEU A 82 -7.15 4.51 9.08
C LEU A 82 -8.15 3.35 9.03
N LEU A 83 -7.71 2.15 9.42
CA LEU A 83 -8.57 0.98 9.54
C LEU A 83 -9.71 1.24 10.53
N ARG A 84 -9.41 1.78 11.72
CA ARG A 84 -10.44 2.09 12.73
C ARG A 84 -11.52 3.03 12.18
N VAL A 85 -11.12 4.11 11.52
CA VAL A 85 -12.03 5.11 10.95
C VAL A 85 -12.83 4.50 9.80
N ALA A 86 -12.19 3.74 8.91
CA ALA A 86 -12.86 3.06 7.80
C ALA A 86 -13.88 2.02 8.29
N LEU A 87 -13.57 1.27 9.36
CA LEU A 87 -14.48 0.31 9.98
C LEU A 87 -15.65 1.00 10.70
N LEU A 88 -15.41 2.16 11.34
CA LEU A 88 -16.42 2.93 12.07
C LEU A 88 -17.47 3.53 11.14
N TYR A 89 -17.05 4.08 10.00
CA TYR A 89 -17.92 4.74 9.03
C TYR A 89 -18.24 3.88 7.82
N ARG A 90 -18.18 2.55 7.97
CA ARG A 90 -18.45 1.63 6.88
C ARG A 90 -19.93 1.70 6.47
N PRO A 91 -20.24 1.90 5.18
CA PRO A 91 -21.63 1.97 4.73
C PRO A 91 -22.38 0.63 4.89
N PRO A 92 -23.72 0.67 5.04
CA PRO A 92 -24.58 -0.52 5.06
C PRO A 92 -24.46 -1.35 3.77
N PHE A 93 -24.94 -2.60 3.80
CA PHE A 93 -25.00 -3.46 2.62
C PHE A 93 -25.73 -2.75 1.45
N GLY A 94 -25.17 -2.84 0.23
CA GLY A 94 -25.76 -2.29 -1.00
C GLY A 94 -25.31 -0.88 -1.38
N ALA A 95 -24.97 -0.01 -0.42
CA ALA A 95 -24.51 1.37 -0.71
C ALA A 95 -23.05 1.47 -1.21
N GLN A 96 -22.41 0.32 -1.45
CA GLN A 96 -20.98 0.20 -1.69
C GLN A 96 -20.63 -0.11 -3.17
N HIS A 97 -21.63 -0.45 -3.99
CA HIS A 97 -21.43 -0.89 -5.39
C HIS A 97 -21.37 0.26 -6.41
N SER A 98 -21.71 1.50 -6.03
CA SER A 98 -21.83 2.62 -6.97
C SER A 98 -20.66 3.62 -6.95
N LEU A 99 -19.52 3.28 -6.32
CA LEU A 99 -18.41 4.21 -6.12
C LEU A 99 -17.09 3.59 -6.61
N ASN A 100 -16.43 4.26 -7.56
CA ASN A 100 -15.10 3.92 -8.06
C ASN A 100 -14.12 3.78 -6.90
N LYS A 101 -13.65 2.55 -6.64
CA LYS A 101 -12.65 2.29 -5.59
C LYS A 101 -11.27 2.21 -6.25
N PRO A 102 -10.23 2.84 -5.70
CA PRO A 102 -8.86 2.47 -6.05
C PRO A 102 -8.65 0.99 -5.74
N PHE A 103 -7.97 0.24 -6.64
CA PHE A 103 -7.70 -1.21 -6.49
C PHE A 103 -8.92 -2.14 -6.54
N GLN A 104 -9.98 -1.75 -7.26
CA GLN A 104 -11.23 -2.52 -7.36
C GLN A 104 -11.05 -3.94 -7.93
N GLY A 105 -10.03 -4.16 -8.77
CA GLY A 105 -9.72 -5.47 -9.37
C GLY A 105 -9.39 -6.59 -8.37
N ALA A 106 -9.12 -6.29 -7.10
CA ALA A 106 -8.97 -7.31 -6.05
C ALA A 106 -10.31 -7.78 -5.44
N ASP A 107 -11.38 -6.99 -5.58
CA ASP A 107 -12.74 -7.34 -5.15
C ASP A 107 -13.55 -7.93 -6.33
N GLN A 108 -13.23 -7.52 -7.58
CA GLN A 108 -13.88 -7.97 -8.81
C GLN A 108 -13.00 -8.96 -9.59
N THR A 109 -12.72 -10.13 -9.01
CA THR A 109 -12.61 -11.29 -9.89
C THR A 109 -13.99 -11.54 -10.48
N ASP A 110 -14.17 -11.24 -11.77
CA ASP A 110 -15.30 -11.61 -12.64
C ASP A 110 -15.71 -13.09 -12.55
N SER A 111 -14.95 -13.93 -11.84
CA SER A 111 -15.23 -15.35 -11.64
C SER A 111 -16.27 -15.63 -10.55
N GLY A 112 -16.76 -14.63 -9.80
CA GLY A 112 -17.74 -14.85 -8.73
C GLY A 112 -17.23 -15.73 -7.58
N ILE A 113 -15.91 -15.95 -7.49
CA ILE A 113 -15.30 -16.76 -6.42
C ILE A 113 -15.07 -15.85 -5.21
N PRO A 114 -15.82 -15.99 -4.11
CA PRO A 114 -15.58 -15.21 -2.91
C PRO A 114 -14.20 -15.52 -2.33
N ARG A 115 -13.52 -14.51 -1.76
CA ARG A 115 -12.23 -14.70 -1.09
C ARG A 115 -12.37 -15.81 -0.04
N PRO A 116 -11.39 -16.73 0.10
CA PRO A 116 -11.46 -17.78 1.12
C PRO A 116 -11.79 -17.19 2.49
N TYR A 117 -12.83 -17.72 3.14
CA TYR A 117 -13.33 -17.26 4.44
C TYR A 117 -13.73 -15.77 4.52
N ASN A 118 -14.02 -15.13 3.38
CA ASN A 118 -14.23 -13.69 3.25
C ASN A 118 -13.09 -12.87 3.89
N PHE A 119 -11.85 -13.34 3.70
CA PHE A 119 -10.68 -12.73 4.30
C PHE A 119 -10.63 -11.22 4.02
N TRP A 120 -10.51 -10.45 5.10
CA TRP A 120 -10.49 -8.98 5.09
C TRP A 120 -11.75 -8.28 4.54
N GLN A 121 -12.82 -9.04 4.27
CA GLN A 121 -14.12 -8.56 3.82
C GLN A 121 -15.23 -8.78 4.87
N TRP A 122 -14.86 -9.16 6.09
CA TRP A 122 -15.80 -9.43 7.19
C TRP A 122 -16.64 -8.20 7.54
N ARG A 123 -17.91 -8.42 7.88
CA ARG A 123 -18.78 -7.36 8.42
C ARG A 123 -18.47 -6.95 9.85
N PRO A 124 -18.34 -7.88 10.83
CA PRO A 124 -17.93 -7.48 12.16
C PRO A 124 -16.52 -6.90 12.15
N GLN A 125 -16.25 -5.92 13.03
CA GLN A 125 -14.94 -5.28 13.12
C GLN A 125 -13.92 -6.18 13.85
N LYS A 126 -14.40 -7.05 14.75
CA LYS A 126 -13.56 -7.89 15.63
C LYS A 126 -12.52 -8.75 14.87
N PRO A 127 -12.85 -9.44 13.75
CA PRO A 127 -11.90 -10.27 13.02
C PRO A 127 -10.68 -9.51 12.48
N TYR A 128 -10.82 -8.23 12.11
CA TYR A 128 -9.70 -7.41 11.64
C TYR A 128 -8.64 -7.22 12.73
N TRP A 129 -9.08 -6.85 13.93
CA TRP A 129 -8.19 -6.66 15.08
C TRP A 129 -7.60 -7.98 15.56
N GLN A 130 -8.39 -9.06 15.54
CA GLN A 130 -7.90 -10.40 15.85
C GLN A 130 -6.82 -10.84 14.86
N PHE A 131 -7.02 -10.63 13.57
CA PHE A 131 -6.00 -10.94 12.55
C PHE A 131 -4.70 -10.19 12.84
N VAL A 132 -4.75 -8.87 13.02
CA VAL A 132 -3.54 -8.05 13.28
C VAL A 132 -2.83 -8.50 14.56
N ALA A 133 -3.59 -8.80 15.62
CA ALA A 133 -3.03 -9.28 16.88
C ALA A 133 -2.39 -10.67 16.74
N TYR A 134 -3.11 -11.65 16.17
CA TYR A 134 -2.57 -12.99 15.96
C TYR A 134 -1.37 -12.98 15.03
N TYR A 135 -1.41 -12.20 13.95
CA TYR A 135 -0.30 -12.03 13.02
C TYR A 135 0.97 -11.53 13.74
N THR A 136 0.83 -10.49 14.56
CA THR A 136 1.94 -9.93 15.36
C THR A 136 2.47 -10.93 16.37
N VAL A 137 1.59 -11.66 17.07
CA VAL A 137 1.99 -12.69 18.05
C VAL A 137 2.72 -13.86 17.38
N VAL A 138 2.23 -14.32 16.22
CA VAL A 138 2.90 -15.38 15.45
C VAL A 138 4.28 -14.94 15.02
N LEU A 139 4.45 -13.71 14.52
CA LEU A 139 5.77 -13.18 14.18
C LEU A 139 6.68 -13.05 15.40
N ALA A 140 6.15 -12.66 16.57
CA ALA A 140 6.93 -12.64 17.80
C ALA A 140 7.40 -14.04 18.21
N ILE A 141 6.53 -15.05 18.13
CA ILE A 141 6.89 -16.45 18.39
C ILE A 141 7.95 -16.93 17.41
N LEU A 142 7.76 -16.69 16.11
CA LEU A 142 8.75 -17.07 15.08
C LEU A 142 10.10 -16.37 15.34
N GLN A 143 10.09 -15.08 15.68
CA GLN A 143 11.31 -14.34 16.00
C GLN A 143 12.02 -14.92 17.24
N LEU A 144 11.29 -15.38 18.25
CA LEU A 144 11.88 -16.03 19.43
C LEU A 144 12.43 -17.43 19.14
N LEU A 145 11.76 -18.21 18.29
CA LEU A 145 12.13 -19.59 18.00
C LEU A 145 13.26 -19.71 16.97
N ILE A 146 13.21 -18.89 15.91
CA ILE A 146 14.10 -19.02 14.74
C ILE A 146 14.74 -17.68 14.32
N GLY A 147 14.65 -16.64 15.15
CA GLY A 147 15.22 -15.32 14.84
C GLY A 147 16.75 -15.24 14.80
N SER A 148 17.47 -16.30 15.16
CA SER A 148 18.93 -16.42 14.95
C SER A 148 19.29 -17.00 13.57
N ASN A 149 18.32 -17.54 12.84
CA ASN A 149 18.53 -18.11 11.52
C ASN A 149 18.57 -17.00 10.45
N THR A 150 19.72 -16.84 9.80
CA THR A 150 19.93 -15.80 8.79
C THR A 150 19.03 -15.95 7.56
N ALA A 151 18.69 -17.17 7.15
CA ALA A 151 17.76 -17.41 6.05
C ALA A 151 16.33 -16.98 6.41
N TYR A 152 15.90 -17.21 7.65
CA TYR A 152 14.61 -16.70 8.15
C TYR A 152 14.58 -15.17 8.14
N ILE A 153 15.63 -14.52 8.67
CA ILE A 153 15.73 -13.06 8.71
C ILE A 153 15.69 -12.48 7.29
N ALA A 154 16.45 -13.06 6.36
CA ALA A 154 16.46 -12.64 4.96
C ALA A 154 15.08 -12.82 4.30
N LEU A 155 14.45 -13.99 4.47
CA LEU A 155 13.11 -14.26 3.95
C LEU A 155 12.09 -13.27 4.51
N GLN A 156 12.13 -13.02 5.82
CA GLN A 156 11.25 -12.05 6.49
C GLN A 156 11.39 -10.66 5.88
N GLY A 157 12.63 -10.19 5.64
CA GLY A 157 12.88 -8.91 4.98
C GLY A 157 12.32 -8.84 3.55
N TYR A 158 12.59 -9.86 2.72
CA TYR A 158 12.06 -9.90 1.36
C TYR A 158 10.54 -10.00 1.31
N VAL A 159 9.90 -10.79 2.19
CA VAL A 159 8.44 -10.86 2.28
C VAL A 159 7.87 -9.51 2.73
N ALA A 160 8.46 -8.88 3.74
CA ALA A 160 8.00 -7.58 4.24
C ALA A 160 7.94 -6.52 3.13
N LEU A 161 9.00 -6.46 2.33
CA LEU A 161 9.19 -5.43 1.33
C LEU A 161 8.50 -5.75 0.00
N SER A 162 8.40 -7.03 -0.37
CA SER A 162 7.62 -7.45 -1.54
C SER A 162 6.12 -7.21 -1.34
N VAL A 163 5.57 -7.44 -0.15
CA VAL A 163 4.15 -7.13 0.15
C VAL A 163 3.84 -5.65 -0.09
N GLU A 164 4.73 -4.74 0.30
CA GLU A 164 4.57 -3.31 -0.01
C GLU A 164 4.76 -3.04 -1.52
N ALA A 165 5.78 -3.64 -2.13
CA ALA A 165 6.15 -3.35 -3.52
C ALA A 165 5.11 -3.81 -4.56
N ILE A 166 4.25 -4.78 -4.21
CA ILE A 166 3.15 -5.24 -5.09
C ILE A 166 1.88 -4.38 -4.99
N LEU A 167 1.81 -3.44 -4.05
CA LEU A 167 0.64 -2.57 -3.86
C LEU A 167 0.14 -1.90 -5.16
N PRO A 168 1.00 -1.44 -6.09
CA PRO A 168 0.54 -0.79 -7.32
C PRO A 168 -0.07 -1.75 -8.36
N ILE A 169 0.24 -3.05 -8.27
CA ILE A 169 -0.09 -4.04 -9.32
C ILE A 169 -1.59 -4.14 -9.60
N PRO A 170 -2.50 -4.22 -8.61
CA PRO A 170 -3.93 -4.29 -8.90
C PRO A 170 -4.43 -3.09 -9.70
N GLN A 171 -3.88 -1.88 -9.44
CA GLN A 171 -4.24 -0.69 -10.22
C GLN A 171 -3.69 -0.77 -11.65
N ILE A 172 -2.48 -1.31 -11.82
CA ILE A 172 -1.88 -1.52 -13.15
C ILE A 172 -2.76 -2.43 -14.01
N LEU A 173 -3.21 -3.54 -13.43
CA LEU A 173 -4.05 -4.53 -14.12
C LEU A 173 -5.41 -3.95 -14.48
N GLU A 174 -6.01 -3.17 -13.57
CA GLU A 174 -7.31 -2.54 -13.80
C GLU A 174 -7.24 -1.51 -14.92
N ASN A 175 -6.21 -0.65 -14.91
CA ASN A 175 -6.00 0.34 -15.97
C ASN A 175 -5.79 -0.32 -17.34
N GLU A 176 -5.07 -1.45 -17.41
CA GLU A 176 -4.94 -2.21 -18.66
C GLU A 176 -6.26 -2.82 -19.10
N ARG A 177 -7.00 -3.43 -18.18
CA ARG A 177 -8.28 -4.09 -18.46
C ARG A 177 -9.31 -3.10 -18.97
N LEU A 178 -9.48 -1.97 -18.27
CA LEU A 178 -10.46 -0.94 -18.58
C LEU A 178 -10.00 0.01 -19.68
N ARG A 179 -8.71 -0.02 -20.05
CA ARG A 179 -8.09 0.97 -20.96
C ARG A 179 -8.40 2.42 -20.55
N SER A 180 -8.56 2.65 -19.25
CA SER A 180 -8.95 3.93 -18.66
C SER A 180 -8.26 4.10 -17.31
N SER A 181 -7.85 5.32 -16.99
CA SER A 181 -7.39 5.69 -15.65
C SER A 181 -8.47 6.46 -14.87
N LYS A 182 -9.71 6.44 -15.35
CA LYS A 182 -10.84 7.13 -14.72
C LYS A 182 -11.07 6.65 -13.29
N GLY A 183 -11.04 7.57 -12.34
CA GLY A 183 -11.16 7.28 -10.90
C GLY A 183 -9.82 7.07 -10.19
N PHE A 184 -8.71 6.91 -10.91
CA PHE A 184 -7.38 6.96 -10.32
C PHE A 184 -6.97 8.42 -10.07
N ARG A 185 -6.69 8.78 -8.81
CA ARG A 185 -6.45 10.17 -8.43
C ARG A 185 -5.02 10.57 -8.76
N LEU A 186 -4.85 11.61 -9.59
CA LEU A 186 -3.54 12.15 -9.95
C LEU A 186 -2.68 12.52 -8.72
N SER A 187 -3.30 13.05 -7.66
CA SER A 187 -2.58 13.40 -6.43
C SER A 187 -1.93 12.19 -5.75
N VAL A 188 -2.57 11.01 -5.82
CA VAL A 188 -2.03 9.76 -5.27
C VAL A 188 -0.82 9.31 -6.09
N LEU A 189 -0.95 9.30 -7.42
CA LEU A 189 0.14 8.95 -8.33
C LEU A 189 1.37 9.85 -8.14
N ILE A 190 1.18 11.17 -8.06
CA ILE A 190 2.27 12.12 -7.82
C ILE A 190 2.94 11.83 -6.47
N ASN A 191 2.17 11.59 -5.42
CA ASN A 191 2.71 11.29 -4.09
C ASN A 191 3.54 10.01 -4.08
N TRP A 192 3.13 8.99 -4.83
CA TRP A 192 3.91 7.75 -4.99
C TRP A 192 5.22 7.98 -5.74
N LEU A 193 5.18 8.62 -6.91
CA LEU A 193 6.38 8.92 -7.70
C LEU A 193 7.39 9.78 -6.93
N VAL A 194 6.91 10.81 -6.22
CA VAL A 194 7.75 11.66 -5.36
C VAL A 194 8.33 10.84 -4.21
N GLY A 195 7.51 10.01 -3.57
CA GLY A 195 7.95 9.14 -2.49
C GLY A 195 9.03 8.15 -2.91
N ASP A 196 8.88 7.56 -4.09
CA ASP A 196 9.85 6.63 -4.64
C ASP A 196 11.14 7.34 -5.06
N ALA A 197 11.08 8.56 -5.59
CA ALA A 197 12.27 9.35 -5.85
C ALA A 197 13.08 9.63 -4.57
N PHE A 198 12.40 10.00 -3.47
CA PHE A 198 13.05 10.19 -2.16
C PHE A 198 13.59 8.87 -1.59
N LYS A 199 12.84 7.77 -1.68
CA LYS A 199 13.30 6.44 -1.26
C LYS A 199 14.53 6.00 -2.05
N MET A 200 14.55 6.13 -3.37
CA MET A 200 15.69 5.74 -4.21
C MET A 200 16.92 6.59 -3.87
N THR A 201 16.73 7.90 -3.71
CA THR A 201 17.78 8.81 -3.27
C THR A 201 18.36 8.38 -1.91
N TYR A 202 17.50 8.03 -0.95
CA TYR A 202 17.94 7.54 0.36
C TYR A 202 18.64 6.18 0.24
N PHE A 203 18.02 5.17 -0.36
CA PHE A 203 18.53 3.80 -0.41
C PHE A 203 19.91 3.67 -1.09
N PHE A 204 20.18 4.47 -2.11
CA PHE A 204 21.43 4.36 -2.88
C PHE A 204 22.49 5.38 -2.50
N LEU A 205 22.11 6.53 -1.91
CA LEU A 205 23.06 7.60 -1.61
C LEU A 205 23.26 7.85 -0.12
N SER A 206 22.45 7.27 0.78
CA SER A 206 22.68 7.37 2.22
C SER A 206 23.96 6.63 2.62
N GLU A 207 24.72 7.20 3.56
CA GLU A 207 25.89 6.54 4.16
C GLU A 207 25.50 5.37 5.10
N GLY A 208 24.20 5.21 5.39
CA GLY A 208 23.66 4.16 6.26
C GLY A 208 23.57 2.77 5.62
N SER A 209 23.37 1.75 6.45
CA SER A 209 23.28 0.36 6.03
C SER A 209 21.84 0.02 5.64
N VAL A 210 21.50 0.28 4.38
CA VAL A 210 20.21 -0.13 3.79
C VAL A 210 20.35 -1.52 3.15
N PRO A 211 19.63 -2.55 3.64
CA PRO A 211 19.70 -3.90 3.09
C PRO A 211 19.27 -3.99 1.63
N TRP A 212 19.81 -4.96 0.89
CA TRP A 212 19.48 -5.18 -0.52
C TRP A 212 18.00 -5.46 -0.78
N ALA A 213 17.28 -6.04 0.19
CA ALA A 213 15.84 -6.23 0.08
C ALA A 213 15.12 -4.87 -0.14
N PHE A 214 15.50 -3.81 0.58
CA PHE A 214 14.90 -2.47 0.41
C PHE A 214 15.19 -1.91 -0.98
N LYS A 215 16.43 -2.06 -1.45
CA LYS A 215 16.87 -1.57 -2.76
C LYS A 215 16.12 -2.25 -3.90
N LEU A 216 16.06 -3.58 -3.89
CA LEU A 216 15.45 -4.36 -4.97
C LEU A 216 13.93 -4.19 -5.00
N CYS A 217 13.26 -4.35 -3.86
CA CYS A 217 11.81 -4.17 -3.78
C CYS A 217 11.42 -2.71 -4.03
N GLY A 218 12.19 -1.74 -3.53
CA GLY A 218 11.95 -0.33 -3.80
C GLY A 218 12.13 0.04 -5.27
N LEU A 219 13.13 -0.53 -5.96
CA LEU A 219 13.30 -0.33 -7.40
C LEU A 219 12.14 -0.94 -8.20
N PHE A 220 11.68 -2.13 -7.81
CA PHE A 220 10.52 -2.76 -8.43
C PHE A 220 9.26 -1.91 -8.24
N GLN A 221 9.00 -1.43 -7.01
CA GLN A 221 7.89 -0.53 -6.71
C GLN A 221 7.96 0.75 -7.55
N ALA A 222 9.13 1.40 -7.60
CA ALA A 222 9.36 2.60 -8.40
C ALA A 222 9.12 2.36 -9.90
N ALA A 223 9.46 1.17 -10.42
CA ALA A 223 9.16 0.80 -11.79
C ALA A 223 7.65 0.64 -12.02
N CYS A 224 6.93 0.00 -11.08
CA CYS A 224 5.48 -0.12 -11.14
C CYS A 224 4.78 1.24 -11.07
N ASP A 225 5.21 2.13 -10.19
CA ASP A 225 4.62 3.47 -10.05
C ASP A 225 4.92 4.35 -11.27
N CYS A 226 6.14 4.26 -11.84
CA CYS A 226 6.44 4.87 -13.14
C CYS A 226 5.53 4.33 -14.25
N TYR A 227 5.27 3.01 -14.26
CA TYR A 227 4.39 2.40 -15.25
C TYR A 227 2.94 2.85 -15.10
N LEU A 228 2.43 3.03 -13.88
CA LEU A 228 1.15 3.70 -13.64
C LEU A 228 1.13 5.12 -14.19
N GLY A 229 2.25 5.86 -14.06
CA GLY A 229 2.41 7.17 -14.69
C GLY A 229 2.25 7.12 -16.21
N VAL A 230 2.86 6.13 -16.86
CA VAL A 230 2.70 5.90 -18.30
C VAL A 230 1.24 5.55 -18.65
N GLN A 231 0.58 4.67 -17.89
CA GLN A 231 -0.82 4.32 -18.12
C GLN A 231 -1.74 5.53 -17.95
N TYR A 232 -1.50 6.38 -16.95
CA TYR A 232 -2.28 7.58 -16.72
C TYR A 232 -2.22 8.54 -17.90
N LEU A 233 -1.02 8.76 -18.47
CA LEU A 233 -0.82 9.59 -19.65
C LEU A 233 -1.39 8.96 -20.93
N LYS A 234 -1.31 7.62 -21.05
CA LYS A 234 -1.75 6.89 -22.24
C LYS A 234 -3.28 6.76 -22.30
N TYR A 235 -3.92 6.41 -21.19
CA TYR A 235 -5.35 6.11 -21.16
C TYR A 235 -6.22 7.31 -20.79
N GLY A 236 -5.70 8.27 -20.00
CA GLY A 236 -6.49 9.41 -19.53
C GLY A 236 -7.83 8.98 -18.92
N ASP A 237 -8.91 9.66 -19.28
CA ASP A 237 -10.28 9.31 -18.86
C ASP A 237 -10.88 8.11 -19.66
N GLY A 238 -10.16 7.57 -20.64
CA GLY A 238 -10.57 6.45 -21.52
C GLY A 238 -10.66 6.87 -22.99
N ASP A 239 -10.54 5.90 -23.91
CA ASP A 239 -10.79 6.09 -25.35
C ASP A 239 -12.32 6.05 -25.62
N PRO A 240 -12.93 7.09 -26.21
CA PRO A 240 -14.38 7.17 -26.44
C PRO A 240 -14.97 5.93 -27.12
N ALA A 241 -14.21 5.30 -28.02
CA ALA A 241 -14.65 4.14 -28.79
C ALA A 241 -14.81 2.86 -27.94
N THR A 242 -14.06 2.72 -26.84
CA THR A 242 -14.18 1.56 -25.94
C THR A 242 -15.35 1.74 -24.95
N LEU A 243 -15.59 2.98 -24.50
CA LEU A 243 -16.72 3.31 -23.64
C LEU A 243 -18.07 3.07 -24.33
N GLU A 244 -18.18 3.36 -25.63
CA GLU A 244 -19.41 3.08 -26.41
C GLU A 244 -19.66 1.58 -26.65
N MET A 245 -18.62 0.74 -26.65
CA MET A 245 -18.77 -0.72 -26.81
C MET A 245 -19.25 -1.42 -25.53
N ASP A 246 -18.76 -1.00 -24.36
CA ASP A 246 -19.22 -1.53 -23.06
C ASP A 246 -20.66 -1.10 -22.74
N GLU A 247 -21.04 0.14 -23.07
CA GLU A 247 -22.42 0.63 -22.86
C GLU A 247 -23.45 -0.13 -23.73
N LYS A 248 -23.04 -0.66 -24.88
CA LYS A 248 -23.89 -1.48 -25.76
C LYS A 248 -23.97 -2.96 -25.40
N ASN A 249 -23.16 -3.44 -24.45
CA ASN A 249 -23.09 -4.86 -24.11
C ASN A 249 -23.52 -5.10 -22.64
N PRO A 250 -24.83 -5.10 -22.33
CA PRO A 250 -25.36 -5.19 -20.96
C PRO A 250 -25.14 -6.56 -20.28
N ARG A 251 -24.29 -7.43 -20.85
CA ARG A 251 -23.89 -8.71 -20.26
C ARG A 251 -22.58 -8.62 -19.47
N LEU A 252 -21.90 -7.47 -19.51
CA LEU A 252 -20.63 -7.22 -18.82
C LEU A 252 -20.72 -6.10 -17.77
N ALA A 253 -21.92 -5.60 -17.48
CA ALA A 253 -22.18 -4.59 -16.44
C ALA A 253 -22.79 -5.21 -15.18
#